data_AF-A0AAN9QK19-F1
#
_entry.id   AF-A0AAN9QK19-F1
#
_cell.length_a   1.000
_cell.length_b   1.000
_cell.length_c   1.000
_cell.angle_alpha   90.00
_cell.angle_beta   90.00
_cell.angle_gamma   90.00
#
_symmetry.space_group_name_H-M   'P 1'
#
loop_
_entity.id
_entity.type
_entity.pdbx_description
1 polymer ?
#
loop_
_entity_poly.entity_id
_entity_poly.type
_entity_poly.pdbx_seq_one_letter_code
_entity_poly.pdbx_strand_id
1 'polypeptide(L)'
;MVPREKGAKANGSAKSFNTNFNFAPMLTEPLWFPVPEMMRASNHIRVQVRRKMKVVYFLVAILALTSSIVSASDPSPLQDFCVAINETNGVFVNGKFCKDPKLVKAEDFFKHVDPAKTDNPLGSQVTPVFVDQLPGLNTLGISLARIDFAPKGLNPPHTHPRGTEILIVLEGTLYVGFVTSNQDKNRLFTKVLNKGDVFVFPIGLIHFQLNVGYGNAVAIAGLSSQNPGTITIANALFKANPPISPEVLTKAFQVDKSTIDYLVKQSWYDNN
;
A
#
# COMPACT_ATOMS: atom_id res chain seq x y z
N MET A 1 12.20 42.80 36.45
CA MET A 1 13.60 42.70 36.00
C MET A 1 13.76 41.31 35.42
N VAL A 2 13.73 41.08 34.11
CA VAL A 2 14.74 41.39 33.08
C VAL A 2 14.03 41.59 31.72
N PRO A 3 14.42 42.56 30.87
CA PRO A 3 13.86 42.73 29.53
C PRO A 3 14.84 42.45 28.36
N ARG A 4 14.21 42.07 27.24
CA ARG A 4 14.43 42.44 25.82
C ARG A 4 15.72 42.12 25.04
N GLU A 5 15.42 41.57 23.86
CA GLU A 5 16.13 41.50 22.58
C GLU A 5 16.99 42.73 22.22
N LYS A 6 18.07 42.48 21.46
CA LYS A 6 18.77 43.49 20.67
C LYS A 6 18.94 43.01 19.22
N GLY A 7 18.39 43.81 18.31
CA GLY A 7 18.73 43.81 16.90
C GLY A 7 19.77 44.89 16.54
N ALA A 8 20.28 44.72 15.31
CA ALA A 8 20.88 45.68 14.38
C ALA A 8 22.24 46.33 14.71
N LYS A 9 23.15 46.25 13.71
CA LYS A 9 23.95 47.40 13.24
C LYS A 9 24.45 47.19 11.81
N ALA A 10 24.19 48.18 10.97
CA ALA A 10 24.77 48.39 9.65
C ALA A 10 26.05 49.24 9.78
N ASN A 11 26.91 49.20 8.75
CA ASN A 11 27.71 50.35 8.30
C ASN A 11 28.36 50.07 6.94
N GLY A 12 28.21 51.00 6.00
CA GLY A 12 28.91 51.02 4.71
C GLY A 12 30.15 51.92 4.73
N SER A 13 30.89 51.94 3.62
CA SER A 13 31.74 53.06 3.21
C SER A 13 32.32 52.80 1.80
N ALA A 14 32.05 53.72 0.88
CA ALA A 14 32.76 53.89 -0.38
C ALA A 14 33.70 55.10 -0.28
N LYS A 15 34.91 55.03 -0.86
CA LYS A 15 35.73 56.21 -1.17
C LYS A 15 36.46 56.03 -2.51
N SER A 16 36.39 57.10 -3.28
CA SER A 16 37.02 57.37 -4.57
C SER A 16 38.47 57.84 -4.39
N PHE A 17 39.33 57.57 -5.39
CA PHE A 17 40.53 58.35 -5.66
C PHE A 17 40.66 58.58 -7.17
N ASN A 18 40.98 59.83 -7.51
CA ASN A 18 41.12 60.39 -8.85
C ASN A 18 42.59 60.77 -9.06
N THR A 19 43.19 60.47 -10.21
CA THR A 19 44.42 61.15 -10.68
C THR A 19 44.41 61.25 -12.21
N ASN A 20 44.62 62.46 -12.71
CA ASN A 20 44.82 62.82 -14.11
C ASN A 20 46.32 62.77 -14.46
N PHE A 21 46.67 62.30 -15.65
CA PHE A 21 47.84 62.80 -16.41
C PHE A 21 47.61 62.61 -17.93
N ASN A 22 47.76 63.70 -18.69
CA ASN A 22 47.80 63.75 -20.15
C ASN A 22 49.24 63.52 -20.66
N PHE A 23 49.42 62.84 -21.79
CA PHE A 23 50.37 63.20 -22.88
C PHE A 23 50.03 62.41 -24.16
N ALA A 24 50.30 63.00 -25.33
CA ALA A 24 49.76 62.69 -26.66
C ALA A 24 50.59 61.66 -27.49
N PRO A 25 50.48 61.60 -28.85
CA PRO A 25 49.76 60.59 -29.64
C PRO A 25 50.68 59.60 -30.40
N MET A 26 50.18 58.44 -30.83
CA MET A 26 50.86 57.64 -31.87
C MET A 26 49.89 56.75 -32.66
N LEU A 27 49.92 56.90 -33.98
CA LEU A 27 49.21 56.10 -34.98
C LEU A 27 49.86 54.73 -35.12
N THR A 28 49.08 53.64 -35.11
CA THR A 28 49.40 52.38 -35.82
C THR A 28 48.12 51.56 -36.08
N GLU A 29 47.78 51.42 -37.37
CA GLU A 29 47.17 50.30 -38.13
C GLU A 29 46.20 49.28 -37.44
N PRO A 30 45.09 48.90 -38.11
CA PRO A 30 44.13 47.91 -37.59
C PRO A 30 44.59 46.47 -37.88
N LEU A 31 44.86 45.70 -36.82
CA LEU A 31 44.94 44.23 -36.91
C LEU A 31 43.54 43.65 -37.07
N TRP A 32 43.18 43.31 -38.31
CA TRP A 32 42.05 42.46 -38.64
C TRP A 32 42.22 41.07 -38.01
N PHE A 33 41.53 40.81 -36.89
CA PHE A 33 41.28 39.45 -36.42
C PHE A 33 40.07 38.85 -37.15
N PRO A 34 40.07 37.54 -37.49
CA PRO A 34 39.03 36.93 -38.32
C PRO A 34 37.76 36.69 -37.49
N VAL A 35 36.83 37.65 -37.53
CA VAL A 35 35.46 37.52 -36.97
C VAL A 35 34.62 36.35 -37.55
N PRO A 36 34.80 35.87 -38.81
CA PRO A 36 33.92 34.83 -39.37
C PRO A 36 33.99 33.47 -38.68
N GLU A 37 35.16 33.10 -38.14
CA GLU A 37 35.39 31.77 -37.56
C GLU A 37 34.72 31.61 -36.19
N MET A 38 34.73 32.69 -35.39
CA MET A 38 34.13 32.72 -34.06
C MET A 38 32.59 32.71 -34.09
N MET A 39 31.97 33.41 -35.05
CA MET A 39 30.51 33.34 -35.25
C MET A 39 30.06 31.98 -35.79
N ARG A 40 30.86 31.35 -36.65
CA ARG A 40 30.59 29.99 -37.18
C ARG A 40 30.68 28.94 -36.07
N ALA A 41 31.68 29.03 -35.18
CA ALA A 41 31.78 28.19 -33.99
C ALA A 41 30.58 28.37 -33.03
N SER A 42 30.14 29.62 -32.80
CA SER A 42 28.97 29.92 -31.96
C SER A 42 27.67 29.34 -32.51
N ASN A 43 27.44 29.44 -33.83
CA ASN A 43 26.28 28.84 -34.48
C ASN A 43 26.34 27.30 -34.50
N HIS A 44 27.52 26.70 -34.70
CA HIS A 44 27.69 25.25 -34.56
C HIS A 44 27.40 24.77 -33.14
N ILE A 45 27.87 25.48 -32.11
CA ILE A 45 27.57 25.18 -30.71
C ILE A 45 26.08 25.32 -30.43
N ARG A 46 25.40 26.38 -30.90
CA ARG A 46 23.95 26.56 -30.74
C ARG A 46 23.14 25.46 -31.41
N VAL A 47 23.53 25.03 -32.61
CA VAL A 47 22.86 23.94 -33.34
C VAL A 47 23.08 22.60 -32.63
N GLN A 48 24.29 22.34 -32.14
CA GLN A 48 24.61 21.12 -31.37
C GLN A 48 23.85 21.08 -30.03
N VAL A 49 23.76 22.21 -29.31
CA VAL A 49 22.99 22.32 -28.06
C VAL A 49 21.50 22.11 -28.34
N ARG A 50 20.92 22.73 -29.38
CA ARG A 50 19.52 22.51 -29.77
C ARG A 50 19.24 21.06 -30.15
N ARG A 51 20.16 20.39 -30.85
CA ARG A 51 20.05 18.97 -31.22
C ARG A 51 20.10 18.07 -29.99
N LYS A 52 21.01 18.33 -29.04
CA LYS A 52 21.09 17.61 -27.75
C LYS A 52 19.83 17.80 -26.91
N MET A 53 19.30 19.03 -26.82
CA MET A 53 18.04 19.27 -26.08
C MET A 53 16.85 18.55 -26.70
N LYS A 54 16.72 18.50 -28.03
CA LYS A 54 15.65 17.73 -28.70
C LYS A 54 15.73 16.24 -28.40
N VAL A 55 16.95 15.67 -28.37
CA VAL A 55 17.16 14.27 -27.98
C VAL A 55 16.79 14.04 -26.52
N VAL A 56 17.15 14.95 -25.62
CA VAL A 56 16.76 14.87 -24.20
C VAL A 56 15.24 14.95 -24.04
N TYR A 57 14.55 15.89 -24.71
CA TYR A 57 13.08 15.97 -24.66
C TYR A 57 12.41 14.72 -25.22
N PHE A 58 12.94 14.16 -26.30
CA PHE A 58 12.43 12.91 -26.88
C PHE A 58 12.62 11.71 -25.94
N LEU A 59 13.79 11.59 -25.29
CA LEU A 59 14.05 10.55 -24.30
C LEU A 59 13.18 10.70 -23.05
N VAL A 60 12.96 11.93 -22.56
CA VAL A 60 12.06 12.20 -21.44
C VAL A 60 10.61 11.87 -21.80
N ALA A 61 10.18 12.20 -23.02
CA ALA A 61 8.84 11.86 -23.50
C ALA A 61 8.63 10.35 -23.60
N ILE A 62 9.62 9.60 -24.12
CA ILE A 62 9.59 8.13 -24.13
C ILE A 62 9.53 7.59 -22.71
N LEU A 63 10.37 8.09 -21.80
CA LEU A 63 10.41 7.62 -20.41
C LEU A 63 9.06 7.83 -19.71
N ALA A 64 8.42 8.99 -19.94
CA ALA A 64 7.08 9.31 -19.43
C ALA A 64 5.95 8.48 -20.08
N LEU A 65 6.11 8.05 -21.33
CA LEU A 65 5.19 7.12 -22.00
C LEU A 65 5.37 5.68 -21.49
N THR A 66 6.57 5.31 -21.05
CA THR A 66 6.90 3.98 -20.52
C THR A 66 6.75 3.84 -19.02
N SER A 67 6.51 4.93 -18.29
CA SER A 67 6.20 4.86 -16.86
C SER A 67 4.79 4.30 -16.67
N SER A 68 4.70 2.97 -16.62
CA SER A 68 3.50 2.25 -16.23
C SER A 68 3.00 2.80 -14.90
N ILE A 69 1.75 3.25 -14.86
CA ILE A 69 1.06 3.52 -13.60
C ILE A 69 0.90 2.16 -12.94
N VAL A 70 1.81 1.80 -12.03
CA VAL A 70 1.66 0.59 -11.23
C VAL A 70 0.49 0.84 -10.28
N SER A 71 -0.65 0.19 -10.54
CA SER A 71 -1.76 0.19 -9.60
C SER A 71 -1.44 -0.77 -8.46
N ALA A 72 -1.34 -0.24 -7.25
CA ALA A 72 -1.15 -1.04 -6.03
C ALA A 72 -2.49 -1.54 -5.42
N SER A 73 -3.61 -1.24 -6.08
CA SER A 73 -4.96 -1.66 -5.71
C SER A 73 -5.67 -2.34 -6.88
N ASP A 74 -6.84 -2.92 -6.62
CA ASP A 74 -7.74 -3.43 -7.65
C ASP A 74 -7.93 -2.38 -8.77
N PRO A 75 -7.85 -2.78 -10.06
CA PRO A 75 -8.10 -1.89 -11.18
C PRO A 75 -9.51 -1.32 -11.16
N SER A 76 -9.67 -0.06 -11.57
CA SER A 76 -11.00 0.53 -11.73
C SER A 76 -11.81 -0.22 -12.81
N PRO A 77 -13.12 -0.38 -12.62
CA PRO A 77 -13.97 -1.01 -13.63
C PRO A 77 -14.04 -0.15 -14.89
N LEU A 78 -14.12 -0.80 -16.06
CA LEU A 78 -14.23 -0.14 -17.37
C LEU A 78 -15.67 -0.17 -17.94
N GLN A 79 -16.59 -0.75 -17.18
CA GLN A 79 -18.01 -0.91 -17.48
C GLN A 79 -18.78 -1.06 -16.16
N ASP A 80 -20.11 -0.92 -16.19
CA ASP A 80 -20.94 -0.94 -14.99
C ASP A 80 -20.82 -2.23 -14.16
N PHE A 81 -20.69 -3.39 -14.83
CA PHE A 81 -20.52 -4.68 -14.16
C PHE A 81 -19.76 -5.70 -15.03
N CYS A 82 -19.10 -6.65 -14.37
CA CYS A 82 -18.46 -7.81 -15.00
C CYS A 82 -18.57 -9.00 -14.03
N VAL A 83 -19.72 -9.68 -14.00
CA VAL A 83 -19.96 -10.82 -13.10
C VAL A 83 -18.94 -11.92 -13.37
N ALA A 84 -18.21 -12.36 -12.34
CA ALA A 84 -17.21 -13.41 -12.49
C ALA A 84 -17.83 -14.74 -12.97
N ILE A 85 -17.11 -15.45 -13.83
CA ILE A 85 -17.37 -16.86 -14.15
C ILE A 85 -16.17 -17.72 -13.75
N ASN A 86 -16.43 -19.00 -13.51
CA ASN A 86 -15.37 -19.97 -13.30
C ASN A 86 -14.57 -20.17 -14.59
N GLU A 87 -13.27 -20.45 -14.44
CA GLU A 87 -12.34 -20.64 -15.55
C GLU A 87 -12.87 -21.70 -16.51
N THR A 88 -13.02 -21.32 -17.78
CA THR A 88 -13.60 -22.24 -18.77
C THR A 88 -12.56 -23.02 -19.56
N ASN A 89 -11.29 -22.60 -19.64
CA ASN A 89 -10.30 -23.22 -20.55
C ASN A 89 -8.81 -22.96 -20.21
N GLY A 90 -8.42 -22.83 -18.93
CA GLY A 90 -7.00 -22.72 -18.53
C GLY A 90 -6.28 -21.43 -18.95
N VAL A 91 -7.03 -20.38 -19.33
CA VAL A 91 -6.51 -19.03 -19.54
C VAL A 91 -6.61 -18.28 -18.22
N PHE A 92 -5.52 -17.67 -17.76
CA PHE A 92 -5.48 -16.90 -16.52
C PHE A 92 -5.36 -15.42 -16.83
N VAL A 93 -6.19 -14.61 -16.19
CA VAL A 93 -6.17 -13.14 -16.27
C VAL A 93 -6.04 -12.55 -14.87
N ASN A 94 -5.64 -11.27 -14.77
CA ASN A 94 -5.72 -10.57 -13.50
C ASN A 94 -7.21 -10.33 -13.15
N GLY A 95 -7.71 -10.98 -12.10
CA GLY A 95 -9.13 -10.97 -11.74
C GLY A 95 -9.87 -12.22 -12.23
N LYS A 96 -11.05 -12.04 -12.82
CA LYS A 96 -11.91 -13.13 -13.34
C LYS A 96 -12.53 -12.74 -14.68
N PHE A 97 -12.85 -13.72 -15.51
CA PHE A 97 -13.63 -13.49 -16.74
C PHE A 97 -15.05 -13.03 -16.42
N CYS A 98 -15.64 -12.25 -17.33
CA CYS A 98 -17.01 -11.79 -17.23
C CYS A 98 -17.99 -12.78 -17.86
N LYS A 99 -19.13 -12.99 -17.20
CA LYS A 99 -20.34 -13.58 -17.77
C LYS A 99 -20.85 -12.69 -18.91
N ASP A 100 -21.50 -13.29 -19.93
CA ASP A 100 -22.20 -12.52 -20.95
C ASP A 100 -23.20 -11.55 -20.28
N PRO A 101 -23.09 -10.23 -20.49
CA PRO A 101 -23.97 -9.24 -19.88
C PRO A 101 -25.46 -9.49 -20.12
N LYS A 102 -25.83 -10.14 -21.24
CA LYS A 102 -27.23 -10.47 -21.55
C LYS A 102 -27.80 -11.59 -20.67
N LEU A 103 -26.95 -12.36 -20.01
CA LEU A 103 -27.31 -13.50 -19.16
C LEU A 103 -27.21 -13.16 -17.66
N VAL A 104 -26.77 -11.95 -17.32
CA VAL A 104 -26.63 -11.48 -15.94
C VAL A 104 -28.01 -11.21 -15.33
N LYS A 105 -28.18 -11.58 -14.07
CA LYS A 105 -29.44 -11.41 -13.30
C LYS A 105 -29.15 -10.88 -11.90
N ALA A 106 -30.20 -10.48 -11.18
CA ALA A 106 -30.08 -9.95 -9.82
C ALA A 106 -29.40 -10.94 -8.85
N GLU A 107 -29.62 -12.24 -9.05
CA GLU A 107 -29.03 -13.30 -8.24
C GLU A 107 -27.50 -13.36 -8.34
N ASP A 108 -26.91 -12.85 -9.43
CA ASP A 108 -25.45 -12.77 -9.59
C ASP A 108 -24.81 -11.71 -8.65
N PHE A 109 -25.63 -10.80 -8.10
CA PHE A 109 -25.23 -9.71 -7.18
C PHE A 109 -25.75 -9.90 -5.76
N PHE A 110 -26.40 -11.03 -5.47
CA PHE A 110 -27.02 -11.28 -4.18
C PHE A 110 -26.41 -12.49 -3.48
N LYS A 111 -26.10 -12.33 -2.18
CA LYS A 111 -25.75 -13.43 -1.29
C LYS A 111 -26.35 -13.19 0.09
N HIS A 112 -27.03 -14.22 0.61
CA HIS A 112 -27.40 -14.28 2.02
C HIS A 112 -26.22 -14.82 2.86
N VAL A 113 -25.99 -14.24 4.03
CA VAL A 113 -24.91 -14.63 4.95
C VAL A 113 -25.50 -14.97 6.32
N ASP A 114 -25.55 -16.25 6.63
CA ASP A 114 -26.01 -16.77 7.91
C ASP A 114 -24.94 -16.60 9.01
N PRO A 115 -25.35 -16.54 10.29
CA PRO A 115 -24.43 -16.68 11.42
C PRO A 115 -23.65 -18.00 11.34
N ALA A 116 -22.34 -17.93 11.51
CA ALA A 116 -21.48 -19.10 11.44
C ALA A 116 -21.31 -19.79 12.80
N LYS A 117 -21.00 -21.10 12.78
CA LYS A 117 -20.70 -21.85 14.00
C LYS A 117 -19.31 -21.51 14.51
N THR A 118 -19.23 -21.22 15.80
CA THR A 118 -17.97 -20.88 16.49
C THR A 118 -17.44 -22.05 17.33
N ASP A 119 -17.92 -23.27 17.08
CA ASP A 119 -17.52 -24.51 17.77
C ASP A 119 -16.16 -25.00 17.25
N ASN A 120 -15.13 -24.16 17.40
CA ASN A 120 -13.76 -24.43 17.00
C ASN A 120 -12.76 -23.89 18.05
N PRO A 121 -11.48 -24.29 18.01
CA PRO A 121 -10.50 -23.91 19.03
C PRO A 121 -10.28 -22.40 19.20
N LEU A 122 -10.57 -21.61 18.16
CA LEU A 122 -10.46 -20.15 18.20
C LEU A 122 -11.72 -19.49 18.75
N GLY A 123 -12.86 -20.19 18.81
CA GLY A 123 -14.13 -19.63 19.24
C GLY A 123 -14.64 -18.51 18.32
N SER A 124 -14.17 -18.45 17.07
CA SER A 124 -14.61 -17.45 16.08
C SER A 124 -14.67 -18.07 14.69
N GLN A 125 -15.49 -17.50 13.80
CA GLN A 125 -15.58 -17.90 12.41
C GLN A 125 -15.79 -16.68 11.53
N VAL A 126 -14.94 -16.54 10.52
CA VAL A 126 -15.07 -15.55 9.44
C VAL A 126 -15.86 -16.22 8.31
N THR A 127 -16.84 -15.49 7.78
CA THR A 127 -17.62 -15.88 6.61
C THR A 127 -17.35 -14.87 5.50
N PRO A 128 -16.46 -15.17 4.55
CA PRO A 128 -16.09 -14.24 3.50
C PRO A 128 -17.21 -14.09 2.45
N VAL A 129 -17.30 -12.87 1.93
CA VAL A 129 -18.11 -12.48 0.77
C VAL A 129 -17.17 -11.78 -0.20
N PHE A 130 -16.22 -12.56 -0.74
CA PHE A 130 -15.26 -12.11 -1.74
C PHE A 130 -15.79 -12.46 -3.13
N VAL A 131 -15.03 -12.12 -4.18
CA VAL A 131 -15.42 -12.42 -5.58
C VAL A 131 -15.75 -13.90 -5.82
N ASP A 132 -15.11 -14.82 -5.09
CA ASP A 132 -15.35 -16.26 -5.23
C ASP A 132 -16.68 -16.71 -4.60
N GLN A 133 -17.22 -15.97 -3.62
CA GLN A 133 -18.52 -16.26 -2.99
C GLN A 133 -19.65 -15.41 -3.56
N LEU A 134 -19.35 -14.21 -4.06
CA LEU A 134 -20.28 -13.29 -4.70
C LEU A 134 -19.69 -12.77 -6.02
N PRO A 135 -19.96 -13.45 -7.15
CA PRO A 135 -19.34 -13.16 -8.44
C PRO A 135 -19.56 -11.74 -8.96
N GLY A 136 -20.67 -11.10 -8.58
CA GLY A 136 -20.98 -9.71 -8.91
C GLY A 136 -19.98 -8.68 -8.37
N LEU A 137 -19.09 -9.05 -7.43
CA LEU A 137 -18.04 -8.15 -6.90
C LEU A 137 -16.85 -7.95 -7.86
N ASN A 138 -16.73 -8.77 -8.89
CA ASN A 138 -15.60 -8.70 -9.80
C ASN A 138 -15.51 -7.32 -10.49
N THR A 139 -14.30 -6.78 -10.53
CA THR A 139 -13.91 -5.43 -10.99
C THR A 139 -14.34 -4.26 -10.10
N LEU A 140 -15.09 -4.49 -9.01
CA LEU A 140 -15.65 -3.40 -8.19
C LEU A 140 -14.74 -2.93 -7.05
N GLY A 141 -13.62 -3.62 -6.79
CA GLY A 141 -12.62 -3.18 -5.82
C GLY A 141 -13.07 -3.23 -4.36
N ILE A 142 -14.13 -3.97 -4.04
CA ILE A 142 -14.65 -4.11 -2.68
C ILE A 142 -15.05 -5.56 -2.37
N SER A 143 -15.08 -5.89 -1.09
CA SER A 143 -15.66 -7.12 -0.58
C SER A 143 -16.12 -6.96 0.88
N LEU A 144 -16.71 -8.01 1.44
CA LEU A 144 -17.24 -8.01 2.80
C LEU A 144 -16.89 -9.34 3.50
N ALA A 145 -16.85 -9.33 4.82
CA ALA A 145 -16.87 -10.53 5.64
C ALA A 145 -17.76 -10.32 6.87
N ARG A 146 -18.49 -11.37 7.26
CA ARG A 146 -19.15 -11.45 8.56
C ARG A 146 -18.24 -12.21 9.51
N ILE A 147 -18.14 -11.78 10.76
CA ILE A 147 -17.35 -12.48 11.77
C ILE A 147 -18.20 -12.71 13.00
N ASP A 148 -18.35 -13.97 13.38
CA ASP A 148 -19.06 -14.41 14.58
C ASP A 148 -18.06 -14.88 15.63
N PHE A 149 -18.27 -14.47 16.89
CA PHE A 149 -17.41 -14.82 18.02
C PHE A 149 -18.23 -15.39 19.17
N ALA A 150 -17.84 -16.56 19.67
CA ALA A 150 -18.22 -17.06 20.99
C ALA A 150 -17.60 -16.18 22.09
N PRO A 151 -17.99 -16.33 23.37
CA PRO A 151 -17.30 -15.67 24.47
C PRO A 151 -15.82 -16.07 24.46
N LYS A 152 -14.92 -15.09 24.56
CA LYS A 152 -13.46 -15.29 24.44
C LYS A 152 -12.96 -15.76 23.07
N GLY A 153 -13.83 -15.76 22.05
CA GLY A 153 -13.45 -16.03 20.67
C GLY A 153 -12.39 -15.05 20.15
N LEU A 154 -11.42 -15.56 19.41
CA LEU A 154 -10.30 -14.83 18.84
C LEU A 154 -10.31 -14.99 17.33
N ASN A 155 -10.30 -13.89 16.60
CA ASN A 155 -9.78 -13.87 15.24
C ASN A 155 -8.29 -13.55 15.36
N PRO A 156 -7.40 -14.55 15.14
CA PRO A 156 -5.99 -14.49 15.52
C PRO A 156 -5.23 -13.43 14.71
N PRO A 157 -3.99 -13.09 15.09
CA PRO A 157 -3.15 -12.20 14.29
C PRO A 157 -3.09 -12.64 12.83
N HIS A 158 -3.56 -11.76 11.94
CA HIS A 158 -3.59 -11.97 10.49
C HIS A 158 -3.34 -10.67 9.74
N THR A 159 -3.17 -10.75 8.43
CA THR A 159 -3.03 -9.59 7.54
C THR A 159 -3.73 -9.81 6.21
N HIS A 160 -4.19 -8.72 5.60
CA HIS A 160 -4.75 -8.67 4.26
C HIS A 160 -3.73 -8.01 3.31
N PRO A 161 -3.04 -8.78 2.44
CA PRO A 161 -1.98 -8.24 1.60
C PRO A 161 -2.49 -7.26 0.52
N ARG A 162 -3.78 -7.27 0.20
CA ARG A 162 -4.35 -6.52 -0.93
C ARG A 162 -5.56 -5.64 -0.59
N GLY A 163 -5.95 -5.54 0.68
CA GLY A 163 -7.09 -4.71 1.08
C GLY A 163 -6.90 -4.06 2.45
N THR A 164 -7.33 -2.81 2.57
CA THR A 164 -7.62 -2.18 3.87
C THR A 164 -8.97 -2.72 4.36
N GLU A 165 -9.10 -2.94 5.66
CA GLU A 165 -10.34 -3.37 6.30
C GLU A 165 -10.94 -2.23 7.13
N ILE A 166 -12.26 -2.09 7.08
CA ILE A 166 -13.05 -1.31 8.03
C ILE A 166 -14.09 -2.22 8.67
N LEU A 167 -14.11 -2.25 10.00
CA LEU A 167 -14.96 -3.15 10.77
C LEU A 167 -15.95 -2.36 11.63
N ILE A 168 -17.21 -2.78 11.64
CA ILE A 168 -18.25 -2.30 12.56
C ILE A 168 -18.76 -3.45 13.43
N VAL A 169 -18.90 -3.19 14.73
CA VAL A 169 -19.49 -4.16 15.67
C VAL A 169 -21.01 -4.05 15.64
N LEU A 170 -21.69 -5.16 15.36
CA LEU A 170 -23.16 -5.23 15.38
C LEU A 170 -23.69 -5.68 16.74
N GLU A 171 -22.95 -6.55 17.43
CA GLU A 171 -23.32 -7.12 18.74
C GLU A 171 -22.06 -7.42 19.58
N GLY A 172 -22.19 -7.35 20.91
CA GLY A 172 -21.12 -7.69 21.85
C GLY A 172 -20.03 -6.62 22.00
N THR A 173 -18.84 -7.06 22.44
CA THR A 173 -17.71 -6.19 22.77
C THR A 173 -16.40 -6.83 22.31
N LEU A 174 -15.66 -6.14 21.44
CA LEU A 174 -14.42 -6.64 20.85
C LEU A 174 -13.22 -5.78 21.26
N TYR A 175 -12.17 -6.42 21.77
CA TYR A 175 -10.84 -5.82 21.85
C TYR A 175 -10.12 -6.04 20.52
N VAL A 176 -9.82 -4.97 19.80
CA VAL A 176 -9.21 -5.02 18.48
C VAL A 176 -7.90 -4.25 18.45
N GLY A 177 -7.03 -4.57 17.50
CA GLY A 177 -5.85 -3.75 17.26
C GLY A 177 -5.02 -4.17 16.07
N PHE A 178 -4.13 -3.27 15.63
CA PHE A 178 -3.10 -3.56 14.62
C PHE A 178 -1.73 -3.10 15.09
N VAL A 179 -0.69 -3.70 14.53
CA VAL A 179 0.71 -3.40 14.82
C VAL A 179 1.33 -2.71 13.60
N THR A 180 1.98 -1.56 13.81
CA THR A 180 2.68 -0.85 12.73
C THR A 180 3.97 -1.54 12.32
N SER A 181 4.58 -1.09 11.22
CA SER A 181 5.83 -1.67 10.74
C SER A 181 7.02 -1.38 11.66
N ASN A 182 8.13 -2.08 11.42
CA ASN A 182 9.38 -1.91 12.17
C ASN A 182 9.87 -0.43 12.21
N GLN A 183 9.63 0.36 11.16
CA GLN A 183 10.02 1.77 11.08
C GLN A 183 9.29 2.63 12.12
N ASP A 184 8.06 2.25 12.47
CA ASP A 184 7.29 2.85 13.57
C ASP A 184 7.36 1.99 14.85
N LYS A 185 8.44 1.20 14.98
CA LYS A 185 8.80 0.43 16.18
C LYS A 185 7.74 -0.58 16.62
N ASN A 186 7.01 -1.18 15.68
CA ASN A 186 5.98 -2.18 15.98
C ASN A 186 4.95 -1.67 17.01
N ARG A 187 4.54 -0.40 16.87
CA ARG A 187 3.59 0.22 17.78
C ARG A 187 2.22 -0.44 17.65
N LEU A 188 1.63 -0.82 18.78
CA LEU A 188 0.27 -1.32 18.85
C LEU A 188 -0.73 -0.17 18.94
N PHE A 189 -1.69 -0.14 18.02
CA PHE A 189 -2.91 0.66 18.13
C PHE A 189 -4.06 -0.27 18.49
N THR A 190 -4.80 0.06 19.55
CA THR A 190 -5.86 -0.82 20.05
C THR A 190 -7.02 -0.05 20.67
N LYS A 191 -8.20 -0.66 20.65
CA LYS A 191 -9.42 -0.14 21.27
C LYS A 191 -10.35 -1.29 21.64
N VAL A 192 -11.14 -1.10 22.70
CA VAL A 192 -12.33 -1.92 22.96
C VAL A 192 -13.51 -1.25 22.27
N LEU A 193 -14.12 -1.97 21.33
CA LEU A 193 -15.28 -1.56 20.55
C LEU A 193 -16.54 -2.19 21.15
N ASN A 194 -17.61 -1.41 21.19
CA ASN A 194 -18.97 -1.86 21.50
C ASN A 194 -19.84 -1.79 20.25
N LYS A 195 -21.08 -2.30 20.34
CA LYS A 195 -22.07 -2.19 19.27
C LYS A 195 -22.16 -0.76 18.71
N GLY A 196 -22.00 -0.64 17.40
CA GLY A 196 -22.03 0.60 16.64
C GLY A 196 -20.66 1.26 16.44
N ASP A 197 -19.63 0.85 17.20
CA ASP A 197 -18.28 1.38 17.04
C ASP A 197 -17.61 0.80 15.77
N VAL A 198 -16.76 1.63 15.16
CA VAL A 198 -16.04 1.34 13.91
C VAL A 198 -14.53 1.42 14.15
N PHE A 199 -13.76 0.56 13.49
CA PHE A 199 -12.30 0.59 13.50
C PHE A 199 -11.72 0.22 12.13
N VAL A 200 -10.58 0.83 11.77
CA VAL A 200 -9.93 0.63 10.46
C VAL A 200 -8.59 -0.08 10.68
N PHE A 201 -8.32 -1.10 9.85
CA PHE A 201 -7.06 -1.81 9.79
C PHE A 201 -6.38 -1.51 8.45
N PRO A 202 -5.25 -0.77 8.44
CA PRO A 202 -4.54 -0.44 7.20
C PRO A 202 -4.04 -1.68 6.45
N ILE A 203 -4.10 -1.63 5.11
CA ILE A 203 -3.61 -2.69 4.22
C ILE A 203 -2.24 -3.24 4.64
N GLY A 204 -2.13 -4.57 4.70
CA GLY A 204 -0.88 -5.27 4.97
C GLY A 204 -0.43 -5.28 6.44
N LEU A 205 -1.06 -4.54 7.36
CA LEU A 205 -0.69 -4.57 8.77
C LEU A 205 -1.29 -5.77 9.51
N ILE A 206 -0.48 -6.36 10.40
CA ILE A 206 -0.92 -7.44 11.27
C ILE A 206 -1.93 -6.89 12.26
N HIS A 207 -3.10 -7.52 12.35
CA HIS A 207 -4.18 -7.12 13.24
C HIS A 207 -4.97 -8.32 13.76
N PHE A 208 -5.84 -8.09 14.75
CA PHE A 208 -6.60 -9.12 15.44
C PHE A 208 -7.89 -8.57 16.05
N GLN A 209 -8.80 -9.47 16.41
CA GLN A 209 -9.99 -9.15 17.20
C GLN A 209 -10.24 -10.24 18.25
N LEU A 210 -10.48 -9.84 19.50
CA LEU A 210 -10.78 -10.74 20.62
C LEU A 210 -12.11 -10.34 21.26
N ASN A 211 -13.04 -11.27 21.39
CA ASN A 211 -14.26 -11.05 22.16
C ASN A 211 -13.95 -11.02 23.66
N VAL A 212 -13.97 -9.82 24.24
CA VAL A 212 -13.73 -9.61 25.68
C VAL A 212 -15.02 -9.53 26.49
N GLY A 213 -16.17 -9.45 25.81
CA GLY A 213 -17.49 -9.48 26.42
C GLY A 213 -17.85 -10.82 27.06
N TYR A 214 -18.99 -10.85 27.75
CA TYR A 214 -19.53 -12.04 28.41
C TYR A 214 -20.36 -12.92 27.47
N GLY A 215 -20.97 -12.33 26.43
CA GLY A 215 -21.78 -13.03 25.43
C GLY A 215 -21.08 -13.16 24.09
N ASN A 216 -21.83 -13.62 23.09
CA ASN A 216 -21.38 -13.65 21.71
C ASN A 216 -21.17 -12.22 21.18
N ALA A 217 -20.33 -12.09 20.16
CA ALA A 217 -20.13 -10.85 19.43
C ALA A 217 -20.24 -11.09 17.92
N VAL A 218 -20.69 -10.07 17.19
CA VAL A 218 -20.84 -10.10 15.74
C VAL A 218 -20.26 -8.81 15.17
N ALA A 219 -19.45 -8.94 14.13
CA ALA A 219 -18.92 -7.82 13.39
C ALA A 219 -19.06 -8.02 11.88
N ILE A 220 -19.12 -6.90 11.15
CA ILE A 220 -19.04 -6.88 9.69
C ILE A 220 -17.79 -6.09 9.30
N ALA A 221 -16.98 -6.69 8.45
CA ALA A 221 -15.80 -6.10 7.85
C ALA A 221 -16.05 -5.79 6.38
N GLY A 222 -15.80 -4.56 5.95
CA GLY A 222 -15.70 -4.18 4.53
C GLY A 222 -14.24 -4.06 4.14
N LEU A 223 -13.87 -4.56 2.95
CA LEU A 223 -12.49 -4.57 2.48
C LEU A 223 -12.34 -3.88 1.12
N SER A 224 -11.24 -3.16 0.93
CA SER A 224 -10.96 -2.36 -0.27
C SER A 224 -10.36 -3.17 -1.43
N SER A 225 -10.81 -4.41 -1.63
CA SER A 225 -10.46 -5.27 -2.76
C SER A 225 -11.52 -6.36 -2.91
N GLN A 226 -11.77 -6.81 -4.13
CA GLN A 226 -12.62 -7.97 -4.42
C GLN A 226 -12.01 -9.28 -3.90
N ASN A 227 -10.69 -9.31 -3.72
CA ASN A 227 -9.91 -10.43 -3.19
C ASN A 227 -8.76 -9.91 -2.31
N PRO A 228 -9.07 -9.51 -1.07
CA PRO A 228 -8.09 -8.95 -0.14
C PRO A 228 -7.00 -9.96 0.24
N GLY A 229 -7.33 -11.26 0.21
CA GLY A 229 -6.50 -12.35 0.72
C GLY A 229 -6.36 -12.31 2.23
N THR A 230 -6.07 -13.43 2.87
CA THR A 230 -5.82 -13.49 4.32
C THR A 230 -4.58 -14.33 4.60
N ILE A 231 -3.72 -13.83 5.48
CA ILE A 231 -2.55 -14.56 5.98
C ILE A 231 -2.65 -14.62 7.50
N THR A 232 -3.15 -15.74 8.02
CA THR A 232 -3.14 -16.04 9.45
C THR A 232 -1.70 -16.34 9.88
N ILE A 233 -1.10 -15.49 10.71
CA ILE A 233 0.36 -15.42 10.90
C ILE A 233 0.93 -16.73 11.42
N ALA A 234 0.33 -17.31 12.48
CA ALA A 234 0.84 -18.55 13.04
C ALA A 234 0.66 -19.75 12.08
N ASN A 235 -0.47 -19.81 11.36
CA ASN A 235 -0.72 -20.84 10.35
C ASN A 235 0.31 -20.75 9.21
N ALA A 236 0.57 -19.54 8.70
CA ALA A 236 1.55 -19.32 7.64
C ALA A 236 2.99 -19.67 8.06
N LEU A 237 3.36 -19.44 9.33
CA LEU A 237 4.72 -19.74 9.83
C LEU A 237 4.91 -21.22 10.15
N PHE A 238 3.90 -21.89 10.72
CA PHE A 238 4.06 -23.23 11.29
C PHE A 238 3.33 -24.34 10.52
N LYS A 239 2.49 -24.01 9.54
CA LYS A 239 1.75 -24.96 8.67
C LYS A 239 1.86 -24.64 7.17
N ALA A 240 2.86 -23.88 6.76
CA ALA A 240 3.19 -23.73 5.35
C ALA A 240 3.34 -25.10 4.65
N ASN A 241 2.97 -25.16 3.37
CA ASN A 241 3.13 -26.37 2.56
C ASN A 241 3.81 -26.02 1.21
N PRO A 242 5.05 -26.47 0.96
CA PRO A 242 5.92 -27.23 1.88
C PRO A 242 6.33 -26.41 3.14
N PRO A 243 6.72 -27.07 4.24
CA PRO A 243 7.03 -26.39 5.50
C PRO A 243 8.27 -25.51 5.41
N ILE A 244 8.29 -24.41 6.17
CA ILE A 244 9.47 -23.58 6.35
C ILE A 244 10.55 -24.40 7.07
N SER A 245 11.80 -24.27 6.63
CA SER A 245 12.93 -24.96 7.25
C SER A 245 12.99 -24.70 8.76
N PRO A 246 13.11 -25.74 9.62
CA PRO A 246 13.29 -25.56 11.05
C PRO A 246 14.48 -24.66 11.39
N GLU A 247 15.54 -24.65 10.58
CA GLU A 247 16.71 -23.78 10.80
C GLU A 247 16.37 -22.29 10.62
N VAL A 248 15.47 -21.97 9.67
CA VAL A 248 14.98 -20.60 9.49
C VAL A 248 14.15 -20.20 10.70
N LEU A 249 13.23 -21.06 11.14
CA LEU A 249 12.35 -20.77 12.27
C LEU A 249 13.10 -20.68 13.61
N THR A 250 14.07 -21.55 13.89
CA THR A 250 14.86 -21.47 15.13
C THR A 250 15.67 -20.19 15.19
N LYS A 251 16.32 -19.80 14.09
CA LYS A 251 17.06 -18.53 14.00
C LYS A 251 16.14 -17.31 14.09
N ALA A 252 14.99 -17.34 13.41
CA ALA A 252 14.05 -16.23 13.39
C ALA A 252 13.38 -16.00 14.76
N PHE A 253 12.96 -17.07 15.44
CA PHE A 253 12.33 -17.00 16.76
C PHE A 253 13.32 -16.97 17.92
N GLN A 254 14.60 -17.24 17.66
CA GLN A 254 15.68 -17.30 18.66
C GLN A 254 15.39 -18.33 19.77
N VAL A 255 14.84 -19.47 19.37
CA VAL A 255 14.51 -20.61 20.25
C VAL A 255 15.18 -21.87 19.75
N ASP A 256 15.23 -22.88 20.61
CA ASP A 256 15.77 -24.18 20.25
C ASP A 256 14.83 -24.95 19.30
N LYS A 257 15.38 -25.99 18.67
CA LYS A 257 14.65 -26.82 17.71
C LYS A 257 13.44 -27.52 18.33
N SER A 258 13.52 -27.96 19.59
CA SER A 258 12.40 -28.69 20.22
C SER A 258 11.18 -27.79 20.40
N THR A 259 11.38 -26.51 20.68
CA THR A 259 10.32 -25.50 20.71
C THR A 259 9.67 -25.32 19.33
N ILE A 260 10.45 -25.21 18.26
CA ILE A 260 9.90 -25.13 16.89
C ILE A 260 9.17 -26.42 16.50
N ASP A 261 9.76 -27.58 16.78
CA ASP A 261 9.15 -28.88 16.51
C ASP A 261 7.82 -29.02 17.26
N TYR A 262 7.71 -28.49 18.48
CA TYR A 262 6.46 -28.42 19.23
C TYR A 262 5.43 -27.51 18.55
N LEU A 263 5.81 -26.29 18.14
CA LEU A 263 4.92 -25.33 17.48
C LEU A 263 4.40 -25.86 16.14
N VAL A 264 5.26 -26.46 15.32
CA VAL A 264 4.87 -27.06 14.02
C VAL A 264 3.91 -28.24 14.21
N LYS A 265 4.04 -28.99 15.32
CA LYS A 265 3.11 -30.09 15.67
C LYS A 265 1.76 -29.59 16.17
N GLN A 266 1.64 -28.36 16.67
CA GLN A 266 0.36 -27.82 17.09
C GLN A 266 -0.63 -27.74 15.92
N SER A 267 -1.91 -27.76 16.24
CA SER A 267 -2.98 -27.50 15.28
C SER A 267 -3.23 -26.00 15.22
N TRP A 268 -2.80 -25.37 14.13
CA TRP A 268 -3.11 -23.98 13.83
C TRP A 268 -4.36 -23.94 12.97
N TYR A 269 -5.44 -23.37 13.50
CA TYR A 269 -6.72 -23.31 12.81
C TYR A 269 -6.79 -22.05 11.94
N ASP A 270 -7.27 -22.19 10.72
CA ASP A 270 -7.67 -21.07 9.88
C ASP A 270 -9.18 -20.92 10.02
N ASN A 271 -9.63 -19.75 10.49
CA ASN A 271 -11.04 -19.44 10.72
C ASN A 271 -11.68 -18.69 9.55
N ASN A 272 -11.03 -18.66 8.38
CA ASN A 272 -11.55 -18.10 7.12
C ASN A 272 -12.25 -19.13 6.24
#